data_AF-A0A3S0GVW4-F1
#
_entry.id   AF-A0A3S0GVW4-F1
#
_cell.length_a   1.000
_cell.length_b   1.000
_cell.length_c   1.000
_cell.angle_alpha   90.00
_cell.angle_beta   90.00
_cell.angle_gamma   90.00
#
_symmetry.space_group_name_H-M   'P 1'
#
loop_
_entity.id
_entity.type
_entity.pdbx_description
1 polymer ?
#
loop_
_entity_poly.entity_id
_entity_poly.type
_entity_poly.pdbx_seq_one_letter_code
_entity_poly.pdbx_strand_id
1 'polypeptide(L)' 'ELDPEFADMPILRQRRDNVKLGAVLSNSFGFGGTNATLVFKHPDA' A
#
# COMPACT_ATOMS: atom_id res chain seq x y z
N GLU A 1 -19.01 0.50 2.00
CA GLU A 1 -18.81 -0.87 1.47
C GLU A 1 -17.66 -0.82 0.46
N LEU A 2 -16.99 -1.93 0.16
CA LEU A 2 -16.02 -1.91 -0.95
C LEU A 2 -16.80 -1.96 -2.27
N ASP A 3 -16.23 -1.34 -3.30
CA ASP A 3 -16.72 -1.51 -4.65
C ASP A 3 -16.60 -3.00 -5.06
N PRO A 4 -17.62 -3.61 -5.69
CA PRO A 4 -17.58 -5.00 -6.14
C PRO A 4 -16.37 -5.34 -7.02
N GLU A 5 -15.87 -4.40 -7.82
CA GLU A 5 -14.69 -4.60 -8.68
C GLU A 5 -13.40 -4.78 -7.87
N PHE A 6 -13.40 -4.38 -6.59
CA PHE A 6 -12.26 -4.46 -5.69
C PHE A 6 -12.44 -5.53 -4.60
N ALA A 7 -13.47 -6.38 -4.71
CA ALA A 7 -13.84 -7.36 -3.69
C ALA A 7 -12.77 -8.46 -3.49
N ASP A 8 -11.98 -8.75 -4.51
CA ASP A 8 -10.89 -9.73 -4.49
C ASP A 8 -9.53 -9.12 -4.10
N MET A 9 -9.44 -7.80 -3.99
CA MET A 9 -8.21 -7.14 -3.58
C MET A 9 -7.93 -7.31 -2.08
N PRO A 10 -6.66 -7.42 -1.65
CA PRO A 10 -6.29 -7.65 -0.26
C PRO A 10 -6.35 -6.37 0.60
N ILE A 11 -7.44 -5.61 0.51
CA ILE A 11 -7.65 -4.37 1.25
C ILE A 11 -7.90 -4.70 2.73
N LEU A 12 -7.06 -4.15 3.61
CA LEU A 12 -7.23 -4.32 5.05
C LEU A 12 -8.55 -3.68 5.51
N ARG A 13 -9.42 -4.50 6.12
CA ARG A 13 -10.70 -4.05 6.73
C ARG A 13 -10.59 -3.81 8.24
N GLN A 14 -9.54 -4.33 8.85
CA GLN A 14 -9.24 -4.21 10.27
C GLN A 14 -7.72 -4.08 10.44
N ARG A 15 -7.29 -3.42 11.53
CA ARG A 15 -5.87 -3.27 11.88
C ARG A 15 -5.25 -4.64 12.13
N ARG A 16 -4.04 -4.87 11.62
CA ARG A 16 -3.22 -6.03 11.96
C ARG A 16 -2.08 -5.57 12.87
N ASP A 17 -2.07 -6.10 14.09
CA ASP A 17 -1.04 -5.80 15.08
C ASP A 17 0.10 -6.80 15.02
N ASN A 18 1.28 -6.41 15.51
CA ASN A 18 2.49 -7.25 15.59
C ASN A 18 2.98 -7.85 14.25
N VAL A 19 2.68 -7.20 13.12
CA VAL A 19 3.16 -7.62 11.80
C VAL A 19 4.57 -7.08 11.57
N LYS A 20 5.48 -7.95 11.12
CA LYS A 20 6.79 -7.53 10.62
C LYS A 20 6.67 -7.07 9.17
N LEU A 21 6.86 -5.78 8.93
CA LEU A 21 6.92 -5.20 7.59
C LEU A 21 8.38 -5.06 7.16
N GLY A 22 8.82 -5.88 6.19
CA GLY A 22 10.19 -5.83 5.69
C GLY A 22 10.41 -4.75 4.63
N ALA A 23 9.45 -4.58 3.73
CA ALA A 23 9.44 -3.53 2.72
C ALA A 23 8.01 -2.95 2.58
N VAL A 24 7.94 -1.66 2.31
CA VAL A 24 6.68 -0.94 2.07
C VAL A 24 6.82 -0.07 0.82
N LEU A 25 5.71 0.09 0.10
CA LEU A 25 5.65 0.85 -1.14
C LEU A 25 4.55 1.91 -1.03
N SER A 26 4.86 3.13 -1.45
CA SER A 26 3.92 4.24 -1.52
C SER A 26 3.89 4.81 -2.93
N ASN A 27 2.70 4.84 -3.53
CA ASN A 27 2.43 5.43 -4.83
C ASN A 27 1.75 6.79 -4.67
N SER A 28 2.12 7.77 -5.49
CA SER A 28 1.51 9.10 -5.55
C SER A 28 1.28 9.50 -7.00
N PHE A 29 0.05 9.96 -7.29
CA PHE A 29 -0.38 10.39 -8.62
C PHE A 29 -0.97 11.80 -8.54
N GLY A 30 -0.42 12.73 -9.32
CA GLY A 30 -0.79 14.14 -9.34
C GLY A 30 -1.46 14.57 -10.64
N PHE A 31 -2.21 15.68 -10.59
CA PHE A 31 -2.78 16.29 -11.78
C PHE A 31 -1.71 16.64 -12.82
N GLY A 32 -2.09 16.59 -14.10
CA GLY A 32 -1.14 16.73 -15.21
C GLY A 32 -0.30 15.46 -15.46
N GLY A 33 -0.62 14.33 -14.82
CA GLY A 33 0.00 13.04 -15.10
C GLY A 33 1.37 12.84 -14.44
N THR A 34 1.70 13.61 -13.40
CA THR A 34 2.93 13.39 -12.63
C THR A 34 2.77 12.19 -11.71
N ASN A 35 3.70 11.25 -11.79
CA ASN A 35 3.68 10.02 -11.00
C ASN A 35 4.99 9.87 -10.23
N ALA A 36 4.90 9.48 -8.96
CA ALA A 36 6.05 9.18 -8.13
C ALA A 36 5.77 7.97 -7.24
N THR A 37 6.76 7.08 -7.11
CA THR A 37 6.70 5.91 -6.24
C THR A 37 7.96 5.87 -5.37
N LEU A 38 7.77 5.60 -4.08
CA LEU A 38 8.86 5.36 -3.14
C LEU A 38 8.72 3.96 -2.55
N VAL A 39 9.86 3.28 -2.43
CA VAL A 39 9.98 2.00 -1.73
C VAL A 39 10.90 2.20 -0.54
N PHE A 40 10.44 1.80 0.64
CA PHE A 40 11.22 1.81 1.87
C PHE A 40 11.45 0.37 2.30
N LYS A 41 12.69 0.03 2.64
CA LYS A 41 13.04 -1.27 3.20
C LYS A 41 13.57 -1.06 4.60
N HIS A 42 13.13 -1.88 5.56
CA HIS A 42 13.75 -1.92 6.86
C HIS A 42 15.22 -2.37 6.68
N PRO A 43 16.21 -1.69 7.30
CA PRO A 43 17.63 -2.02 7.10
C PRO A 43 17.97 -3.48 7.35
N ASP A 44 17.32 -4.09 8.35
CA ASP A 44 17.55 -5.48 8.77
C ASP A 44 16.57 -6.50 8.16
N ALA A 45 15.77 -6.13 7.15
CA ALA A 45 14.79 -7.03 6.51
C ALA A 45 15.37 -7.93 5.42
#